data_AF-A0AAD5N3B1-F1
#
_entry.id   AF-A0AAD5N3B1-F1
#
_cell.length_a   1.000
_cell.length_b   1.000
_cell.length_c   1.000
_cell.angle_alpha   90.00
_cell.angle_beta   90.00
_cell.angle_gamma   90.00
#
_symmetry.space_group_name_H-M   'P 1'
#
loop_
_entity.id
_entity.type
_entity.pdbx_description
1 polymer ?
#
loop_
_entity_poly.entity_id
_entity_poly.type
_entity_poly.pdbx_seq_one_letter_code
_entity_poly.pdbx_strand_id
1 'polypeptide(L)'
;MLHRFRALSDLTFRVDLSLSVDWFTSNAYSTDADVYAVMLTVGRMLAVALAIAIASMESYGAEMSSNGKLSRNEFVVEKDQRLPHSQLIVQLPIAHTTFDHFIAKVVDISPSIDSSIRDTNRTFLASTDDSRTIRVHSLHPGHKYRVSIIGRKDDTSSILREDEITMDPLAPQFPIQDIDITMNNITLKVVKNEKYVQDSFLVEYRQLEPDKHYPLLEVHDIPEQKNLEIT
;
A
#
# COMPACT_ATOMS: atom_id res chain seq x y z
N MET A 1 17.93 31.91 18.57
CA MET A 1 17.34 31.95 17.21
C MET A 1 17.52 30.56 16.62
N LEU A 2 16.52 29.69 16.81
CA LEU A 2 16.59 28.28 16.38
C LEU A 2 15.65 28.13 15.18
N HIS A 3 16.21 27.79 14.02
CA HIS A 3 15.45 27.41 12.84
C HIS A 3 14.75 26.07 13.10
N ARG A 4 13.42 26.04 13.00
CA ARG A 4 12.64 24.81 12.78
C ARG A 4 12.48 24.64 11.28
N PHE A 5 13.17 23.66 10.70
CA PHE A 5 12.78 23.07 9.43
C PHE A 5 11.84 21.90 9.74
N ARG A 6 10.61 21.96 9.21
CA ARG A 6 9.69 20.84 9.06
C ARG A 6 9.82 20.36 7.60
N ALA A 7 10.22 19.12 7.39
CA ALA A 7 9.89 18.32 6.21
C ALA A 7 9.03 17.18 6.75
N LEU A 8 7.71 17.14 6.55
CA LEU A 8 6.91 16.76 5.37
C LEU A 8 7.09 15.28 4.99
N SER A 9 6.02 14.54 5.30
CA SER A 9 5.60 13.17 4.92
C SER A 9 6.43 11.99 5.43
N ASP A 10 6.04 11.44 6.59
CA ASP A 10 6.36 10.08 7.00
C ASP A 10 5.38 9.12 6.29
N LEU A 11 5.84 8.44 5.23
CA LEU A 11 5.11 7.34 4.59
C LEU A 11 5.56 6.02 5.23
N THR A 12 4.74 5.53 6.17
CA THR A 12 5.07 4.37 6.99
C THR A 12 4.06 3.25 6.77
N PHE A 13 4.50 1.99 6.67
CA PHE A 13 3.61 0.83 6.54
C PHE A 13 4.10 -0.39 7.33
N ARG A 14 3.18 -1.33 7.58
CA ARG A 14 3.32 -2.48 8.49
C ARG A 14 3.39 -3.80 7.72
N VAL A 15 4.34 -4.67 8.10
CA VAL A 15 4.43 -6.06 7.66
C VAL A 15 4.20 -6.97 8.88
N ASP A 16 3.16 -7.81 8.85
CA ASP A 16 2.88 -8.80 9.91
C ASP A 16 3.48 -10.17 9.54
N LEU A 17 4.44 -10.65 10.32
CA LEU A 17 5.02 -11.99 10.19
C LEU A 17 4.68 -12.83 11.42
N SER A 18 4.01 -13.97 11.21
CA SER A 18 3.73 -14.95 12.26
C SER A 18 4.38 -16.29 11.93
N LEU A 19 5.32 -16.72 12.76
CA LEU A 19 6.04 -17.98 12.60
C LEU A 19 5.89 -18.84 13.87
N SER A 20 5.44 -20.09 13.69
CA SER A 20 5.53 -21.11 14.72
C SER A 20 6.86 -21.83 14.55
N VAL A 21 7.73 -21.73 15.55
CA VAL A 21 9.03 -22.41 15.57
C VAL A 21 9.01 -23.34 16.78
N ASP A 22 8.75 -24.62 16.53
CA ASP A 22 8.90 -25.67 17.54
C ASP A 22 10.40 -25.96 17.74
N TRP A 23 10.90 -25.57 18.90
CA TRP A 23 12.27 -25.89 19.33
C TRP A 23 12.34 -27.36 19.75
N PHE A 24 12.81 -28.25 18.87
CA PHE A 24 13.21 -29.59 19.29
C PHE A 24 14.71 -29.66 19.61
N THR A 25 15.03 -29.62 20.90
CA THR A 25 16.25 -30.26 21.40
C THR A 25 16.10 -31.77 21.30
N SER A 26 16.93 -32.46 20.50
CA SER A 26 17.53 -33.75 20.89
C SER A 26 18.34 -34.37 19.74
N ASN A 27 19.50 -34.89 20.14
CA ASN A 27 20.42 -35.74 19.38
C ASN A 27 19.76 -36.88 18.61
N ALA A 28 20.38 -37.19 17.45
CA ALA A 28 20.56 -38.48 16.79
C ALA A 28 19.46 -39.55 16.97
N TYR A 29 18.75 -39.89 15.88
CA TYR A 29 18.78 -41.19 15.17
C TYR A 29 17.63 -41.24 14.16
N SER A 30 17.98 -41.44 12.89
CA SER A 30 17.07 -41.60 11.74
C SER A 30 16.14 -42.81 11.90
N THR A 31 14.82 -42.61 11.78
CA THR A 31 13.86 -43.66 11.34
C THR A 31 12.67 -43.06 10.58
N ASP A 32 12.10 -43.83 9.63
CA ASP A 32 11.01 -43.48 8.68
C ASP A 32 9.72 -42.85 9.27
N ALA A 33 9.59 -42.74 10.59
CA ALA A 33 8.51 -42.00 11.26
C ALA A 33 8.64 -40.47 11.09
N ASP A 34 9.86 -39.96 10.89
CA ASP A 34 10.13 -38.52 10.75
C ASP A 34 9.56 -37.94 9.44
N VAL A 35 9.45 -38.74 8.38
CA VAL A 35 8.95 -38.27 7.08
C VAL A 35 7.45 -37.97 7.12
N TYR A 36 6.68 -38.79 7.86
CA TYR A 36 5.24 -38.55 8.05
C TYR A 36 4.98 -37.39 9.03
N ALA A 37 5.83 -37.20 10.04
CA ALA A 37 5.75 -36.04 10.92
C ALA A 37 6.02 -34.75 10.14
N VAL A 38 7.07 -34.70 9.31
CA VAL A 38 7.39 -33.54 8.47
C VAL A 38 6.25 -33.23 7.48
N MET A 39 5.64 -34.24 6.84
CA MET A 39 4.50 -34.01 5.95
C MET A 39 3.25 -33.49 6.68
N LEU A 40 2.98 -33.95 7.91
CA LEU A 40 1.84 -33.47 8.70
C LEU A 40 2.07 -32.02 9.18
N THR A 41 3.30 -31.64 9.49
CA THR A 41 3.68 -30.29 9.93
C THR A 41 3.65 -29.29 8.78
N VAL A 42 4.12 -29.68 7.58
CA VAL A 42 4.03 -28.83 6.37
C VAL A 42 2.57 -28.62 5.95
N GLY A 43 1.73 -29.66 6.05
CA GLY A 43 0.29 -29.56 5.76
C GLY A 43 -0.45 -28.61 6.72
N ARG A 44 -0.04 -28.54 7.99
CA ARG A 44 -0.61 -27.61 8.98
C ARG A 44 -0.08 -26.18 8.83
N MET A 45 1.18 -26.00 8.47
CA MET A 45 1.75 -24.67 8.18
C MET A 45 1.08 -24.01 6.96
N LEU A 46 0.72 -24.78 5.93
CA LEU A 46 0.02 -24.25 4.76
C LEU A 46 -1.42 -23.78 5.11
N ALA A 47 -2.10 -24.48 6.02
CA ALA A 47 -3.44 -24.10 6.48
C ALA A 47 -3.42 -22.83 7.34
N VAL A 48 -2.38 -22.63 8.15
CA VAL A 48 -2.20 -21.42 8.97
C VAL A 48 -1.84 -20.22 8.10
N ALA A 49 -0.95 -20.38 7.11
CA ALA A 49 -0.62 -19.33 6.14
C ALA A 49 -1.85 -18.88 5.32
N LEU A 50 -2.73 -19.82 4.96
CA LEU A 50 -3.98 -19.50 4.26
C LEU A 50 -4.99 -18.78 5.18
N ALA A 51 -5.06 -19.13 6.47
CA ALA A 51 -5.91 -18.46 7.44
C ALA A 51 -5.45 -17.02 7.74
N ILE A 52 -4.14 -16.76 7.75
CA ILE A 52 -3.57 -15.41 7.93
C ILE A 52 -3.91 -14.53 6.71
N ALA A 53 -3.82 -15.08 5.49
CA ALA A 53 -4.23 -14.36 4.29
C ALA A 53 -5.73 -13.97 4.29
N ILE A 54 -6.60 -14.78 4.91
CA ILE A 54 -8.03 -14.49 5.04
C ILE A 54 -8.30 -13.48 6.17
N ALA A 55 -7.62 -13.58 7.31
CA ALA A 55 -7.78 -12.65 8.43
C ALA A 55 -7.25 -11.23 8.14
N SER A 56 -6.21 -11.10 7.32
CA SER A 56 -5.72 -9.80 6.84
C SER A 56 -6.71 -9.08 5.91
N MET A 57 -7.71 -9.78 5.35
CA MET A 57 -8.80 -9.13 4.59
C MET A 57 -9.94 -8.62 5.48
N GLU A 58 -10.05 -9.06 6.74
CA GLU A 58 -11.15 -8.67 7.64
C GLU A 58 -10.79 -7.51 8.60
N SER A 59 -9.51 -7.16 8.72
CA SER A 59 -9.03 -6.15 9.70
C SER A 59 -8.99 -4.70 9.19
N TYR A 60 -9.14 -4.45 7.87
CA TYR A 60 -9.20 -3.09 7.31
C TYR A 60 -10.60 -2.45 7.43
N GLY A 61 -11.19 -2.57 8.62
CA GLY A 61 -12.59 -2.24 8.86
C GLY A 61 -12.85 -1.51 10.17
N ALA A 62 -12.00 -0.57 10.58
CA ALA A 62 -12.37 0.38 11.64
C ALA A 62 -11.42 1.58 11.68
N GLU A 63 -11.66 2.59 10.84
CA GLU A 63 -11.51 3.99 11.26
C GLU A 63 -12.09 4.90 10.18
N MET A 64 -13.35 5.32 10.35
CA MET A 64 -13.84 6.63 9.96
C MET A 64 -15.27 6.81 10.46
N SER A 65 -15.48 7.81 11.32
CA SER A 65 -16.54 8.80 11.11
C SER A 65 -16.43 9.91 12.16
N SER A 66 -15.56 10.89 11.92
CA SER A 66 -15.80 12.23 12.47
C SER A 66 -16.76 12.94 11.52
N ASN A 67 -17.99 13.14 12.01
CA ASN A 67 -19.08 13.89 11.40
C ASN A 67 -18.62 15.13 10.62
N GLY A 68 -18.68 15.04 9.29
CA GLY A 68 -18.78 16.16 8.37
C GLY A 68 -19.90 15.86 7.40
N LYS A 69 -21.06 16.49 7.59
CA LYS A 69 -22.23 16.36 6.72
C LYS A 69 -21.85 16.90 5.33
N LEU A 70 -21.38 16.03 4.43
CA LEU A 70 -21.07 16.36 3.04
C LEU A 70 -22.29 17.04 2.41
N SER A 71 -22.13 18.30 2.00
CA SER A 71 -23.15 18.98 1.24
C SER A 71 -23.30 18.25 -0.10
N ARG A 72 -24.53 17.93 -0.50
CA ARG A 72 -24.86 17.03 -1.63
C ARG A 72 -24.41 17.53 -3.03
N ASN A 73 -23.63 18.62 -3.08
CA ASN A 73 -23.33 19.42 -4.27
C ASN A 73 -21.82 19.74 -4.44
N GLU A 74 -20.93 19.10 -3.70
CA GLU A 74 -19.49 19.38 -3.81
C GLU A 74 -18.77 18.31 -4.64
N PHE A 75 -17.75 18.72 -5.40
CA PHE A 75 -16.79 17.78 -5.97
C PHE A 75 -16.00 17.12 -4.84
N VAL A 76 -15.84 15.81 -4.86
CA VAL A 76 -15.05 15.11 -3.85
C VAL A 76 -14.00 14.27 -4.56
N VAL A 77 -12.75 14.34 -4.10
CA VAL A 77 -11.68 13.44 -4.53
C VAL A 77 -11.26 12.60 -3.33
N GLU A 78 -11.40 11.30 -3.43
CA GLU A 78 -11.08 10.35 -2.37
C GLU A 78 -10.30 9.16 -2.92
N LYS A 79 -9.59 8.45 -2.04
CA LYS A 79 -8.94 7.19 -2.39
C LYS A 79 -9.99 6.09 -2.52
N ASP A 80 -9.81 5.19 -3.48
CA ASP A 80 -10.66 4.00 -3.55
C ASP A 80 -10.43 3.13 -2.31
N GLN A 81 -11.50 2.69 -1.65
CA GLN A 81 -11.40 1.92 -0.40
C GLN A 81 -10.73 0.55 -0.58
N ARG A 82 -10.76 -0.03 -1.79
CA ARG A 82 -10.16 -1.34 -2.08
C ARG A 82 -8.74 -1.21 -2.60
N LEU A 83 -8.46 -0.15 -3.36
CA LEU A 83 -7.16 0.08 -4.00
C LEU A 83 -6.63 1.49 -3.71
N PRO A 84 -6.46 1.89 -2.43
CA PRO A 84 -6.12 3.25 -2.05
C PRO A 84 -4.67 3.64 -2.41
N HIS A 85 -3.85 2.66 -2.77
CA HIS A 85 -2.47 2.83 -3.24
C HIS A 85 -2.37 3.12 -4.74
N SER A 86 -3.43 2.90 -5.53
CA SER A 86 -3.37 3.04 -7.01
C SER A 86 -4.60 3.65 -7.67
N GLN A 87 -5.67 3.93 -6.92
CA GLN A 87 -6.91 4.47 -7.47
C GLN A 87 -7.49 5.60 -6.62
N LEU A 88 -8.05 6.59 -7.33
CA LEU A 88 -8.87 7.65 -6.76
C LEU A 88 -10.26 7.64 -7.39
N ILE A 89 -11.24 8.01 -6.59
CA ILE A 89 -12.62 8.22 -6.99
C ILE A 89 -12.90 9.72 -6.93
N VAL A 90 -13.27 10.30 -8.06
CA VAL A 90 -13.76 11.68 -8.13
C VAL A 90 -15.27 11.63 -8.25
N GLN A 91 -15.96 12.08 -7.21
CA GLN A 91 -17.40 12.25 -7.21
C GLN A 91 -17.77 13.62 -7.76
N LEU A 92 -18.63 13.63 -8.77
CA LEU A 92 -19.15 14.82 -9.41
C LEU A 92 -20.52 15.18 -8.80
N PRO A 93 -20.83 16.47 -8.61
CA PRO A 93 -22.13 16.92 -8.15
C PRO A 93 -23.29 16.43 -9.02
N ILE A 94 -24.42 16.14 -8.38
CA ILE A 94 -25.63 15.58 -9.02
C ILE A 94 -26.27 16.57 -10.01
N ALA A 95 -26.13 17.87 -9.75
CA ALA A 95 -26.69 18.94 -10.57
C ALA A 95 -25.59 19.86 -11.09
N HIS A 96 -25.19 19.64 -12.34
CA HIS A 96 -24.38 20.58 -13.10
C HIS A 96 -25.08 20.98 -14.38
N THR A 97 -25.66 22.18 -14.39
CA THR A 97 -26.34 22.73 -15.57
C THR A 97 -25.39 23.55 -16.46
N THR A 98 -24.15 23.78 -16.01
CA THR A 98 -23.24 24.73 -16.66
C THR A 98 -22.22 24.08 -17.59
N PHE A 99 -21.89 22.80 -17.40
CA PHE A 99 -20.85 22.09 -18.15
C PHE A 99 -21.42 20.81 -18.75
N ASP A 100 -21.03 20.51 -19.99
CA ASP A 100 -21.48 19.33 -20.72
C ASP A 100 -20.69 18.09 -20.29
N HIS A 101 -19.40 18.28 -20.01
CA HIS A 101 -18.48 17.20 -19.65
C HIS A 101 -17.50 17.60 -18.55
N PHE A 102 -17.08 16.61 -17.79
CA PHE A 102 -16.06 16.74 -16.76
C PHE A 102 -14.88 15.83 -17.08
N ILE A 103 -13.68 16.34 -16.80
CA ILE A 103 -12.44 15.58 -16.88
C ILE A 103 -11.63 15.77 -15.60
N ALA A 104 -10.85 14.77 -15.22
CA ALA A 104 -9.84 14.88 -14.18
C ALA A 104 -8.46 14.83 -14.84
N LYS A 105 -7.66 15.88 -14.63
CA LYS A 105 -6.25 15.91 -15.02
C LYS A 105 -5.39 15.58 -13.81
N VAL A 106 -4.50 14.61 -13.96
CA VAL A 106 -3.65 14.10 -12.89
C VAL A 106 -2.20 14.30 -13.27
N VAL A 107 -1.44 14.92 -12.37
CA VAL A 107 -0.03 15.27 -12.55
C VAL A 107 0.75 14.79 -11.34
N ASP A 108 1.81 14.03 -11.55
CA ASP A 108 2.72 13.62 -10.48
C ASP A 108 3.61 14.80 -10.06
N ILE A 109 3.42 15.21 -8.81
CA ILE A 109 4.12 16.31 -8.15
C ILE A 109 4.97 15.81 -6.98
N SER A 110 5.32 14.52 -6.96
CA SER A 110 6.17 13.93 -5.92
C SER A 110 7.48 14.73 -5.79
N PRO A 111 7.84 15.16 -4.57
CA PRO A 111 9.07 15.90 -4.34
C PRO A 111 10.27 14.97 -4.47
N SER A 112 11.41 15.51 -4.91
CA SER A 112 12.72 14.85 -4.80
C SER A 112 12.87 13.47 -5.45
N ILE A 113 11.97 13.07 -6.36
CA ILE A 113 12.09 11.82 -7.13
C ILE A 113 12.78 12.02 -8.48
N ASP A 114 13.45 10.97 -8.96
CA ASP A 114 14.03 10.93 -10.31
C ASP A 114 12.93 11.05 -11.38
N SER A 115 13.24 11.73 -12.48
CA SER A 115 12.35 11.87 -13.63
C SER A 115 11.94 10.54 -14.27
N SER A 116 12.75 9.50 -14.17
CA SER A 116 12.52 8.16 -14.73
C SER A 116 11.45 7.36 -13.99
N ILE A 117 11.23 7.65 -12.70
CA ILE A 117 10.22 7.00 -11.87
C ILE A 117 8.94 7.84 -11.73
N ARG A 118 9.00 9.12 -12.12
CA ARG A 118 7.84 10.03 -12.15
C ARG A 118 6.75 9.51 -13.07
N ASP A 119 5.52 9.50 -12.57
CA ASP A 119 4.37 9.05 -13.35
C ASP A 119 4.00 10.08 -14.44
N THR A 120 3.44 9.58 -15.53
CA THR A 120 3.07 10.39 -16.69
C THR A 120 1.78 11.18 -16.42
N ASN A 121 1.72 12.41 -16.94
CA ASN A 121 0.50 13.22 -16.86
C ASN A 121 -0.64 12.56 -17.62
N ARG A 122 -1.78 12.38 -16.95
CA ARG A 122 -2.95 11.66 -17.50
C ARG A 122 -4.22 12.47 -17.36
N THR A 123 -5.15 12.22 -18.28
CA THR A 123 -6.50 12.79 -18.26
C THR A 123 -7.51 11.66 -18.24
N PHE A 124 -8.50 11.78 -17.36
CA PHE A 124 -9.55 10.80 -17.16
C PHE A 124 -10.90 11.45 -17.45
N LEU A 125 -11.80 10.67 -18.05
CA LEU A 125 -13.17 11.08 -18.35
C LEU A 125 -14.14 10.44 -17.37
N ALA A 126 -15.29 11.07 -17.16
CA ALA A 126 -16.39 10.45 -16.42
C ALA A 126 -16.71 9.07 -17.00
N SER A 127 -17.00 8.12 -16.11
CA SER A 127 -17.35 6.77 -16.49
C SER A 127 -18.58 6.78 -17.40
N THR A 128 -18.57 5.96 -18.44
CA THR A 128 -19.74 5.80 -19.32
C THR A 128 -20.93 5.20 -18.58
N ASP A 129 -20.65 4.39 -17.56
CA ASP A 129 -21.66 3.66 -16.79
C ASP A 129 -22.19 4.49 -15.61
N ASP A 130 -21.42 5.48 -15.17
CA ASP A 130 -21.78 6.42 -14.12
C ASP A 130 -21.21 7.80 -14.42
N SER A 131 -22.05 8.66 -15.01
CA SER A 131 -21.68 10.03 -15.37
C SER A 131 -21.38 10.92 -14.16
N ARG A 132 -21.55 10.41 -12.93
CA ARG A 132 -21.25 11.13 -11.69
C ARG A 132 -19.90 10.77 -11.10
N THR A 133 -19.17 9.83 -11.70
CA THR A 133 -17.91 9.37 -11.13
C THR A 133 -16.82 9.34 -12.19
N ILE A 134 -15.67 9.92 -11.88
CA ILE A 134 -14.43 9.72 -12.65
C ILE A 134 -13.56 8.76 -11.84
N ARG A 135 -13.25 7.61 -12.43
CA ARG A 135 -12.29 6.64 -11.85
C ARG A 135 -10.90 6.96 -12.37
N VAL A 136 -10.04 7.42 -11.47
CA VAL A 136 -8.61 7.62 -11.74
C VAL A 136 -7.90 6.34 -11.30
N HIS A 137 -7.15 5.73 -12.20
CA HIS A 137 -6.56 4.41 -11.96
C HIS A 137 -5.11 4.32 -12.44
N SER A 138 -4.41 3.29 -11.95
CA SER A 138 -3.02 2.99 -12.30
C SER A 138 -2.08 4.13 -11.88
N LEU A 139 -2.32 4.71 -10.70
CA LEU A 139 -1.38 5.59 -10.03
C LEU A 139 -0.32 4.76 -9.30
N HIS A 140 0.85 5.35 -9.06
CA HIS A 140 1.94 4.71 -8.35
C HIS A 140 1.80 4.88 -6.82
N PRO A 141 1.94 3.80 -6.03
CA PRO A 141 2.01 3.83 -4.58
C PRO A 141 3.05 4.80 -4.03
N GLY A 142 2.67 5.55 -2.98
CA GLY A 142 3.52 6.53 -2.31
C GLY A 142 3.75 7.85 -3.06
N HIS A 143 3.38 7.94 -4.34
CA HIS A 143 3.50 9.19 -5.10
C HIS A 143 2.48 10.23 -4.66
N LYS A 144 2.86 11.50 -4.79
CA LYS A 144 1.99 12.66 -4.58
C LYS A 144 1.51 13.21 -5.91
N TYR A 145 0.20 13.37 -6.04
CA TYR A 145 -0.46 13.84 -7.25
C TYR A 145 -1.21 15.14 -7.01
N ARG A 146 -1.24 15.98 -8.05
CA ARG A 146 -2.21 17.07 -8.19
C ARG A 146 -3.32 16.61 -9.10
N VAL A 147 -4.56 16.67 -8.62
CA VAL A 147 -5.77 16.29 -9.34
C VAL A 147 -6.59 17.55 -9.60
N SER A 148 -6.67 17.96 -10.87
CA SER A 148 -7.47 19.12 -11.29
C SER A 148 -8.75 18.62 -11.95
N ILE A 149 -9.91 19.02 -11.41
CA ILE A 149 -11.22 18.75 -11.99
C ILE A 149 -11.57 19.90 -12.92
N ILE A 150 -11.85 19.59 -14.19
CA ILE A 150 -12.09 20.58 -15.24
C ILE A 150 -13.47 20.35 -15.82
N GLY A 151 -14.29 21.40 -15.82
CA GLY A 151 -15.55 21.45 -16.55
C GLY A 151 -15.32 21.95 -17.96
N ARG A 152 -15.99 21.34 -18.94
CA ARG A 152 -15.99 21.77 -20.34
C ARG A 152 -17.40 22.12 -20.77
N LYS A 153 -17.55 23.26 -21.44
CA LYS A 153 -18.79 23.70 -22.08
C LYS A 153 -18.43 24.34 -23.41
N ASP A 154 -19.01 23.85 -24.50
CA ASP A 154 -18.64 24.28 -25.84
C ASP A 154 -17.10 24.20 -26.04
N ASP A 155 -16.46 25.29 -26.48
CA ASP A 155 -15.00 25.41 -26.63
C ASP A 155 -14.29 25.97 -25.38
N THR A 156 -14.99 26.08 -24.25
CA THR A 156 -14.45 26.64 -23.00
C THR A 156 -14.16 25.55 -21.97
N SER A 157 -13.03 25.70 -21.27
CA SER A 157 -12.66 24.84 -20.15
C SER A 157 -12.32 25.67 -18.93
N SER A 158 -12.82 25.28 -17.76
CA SER A 158 -12.51 25.91 -16.49
C SER A 158 -12.11 24.89 -15.43
N ILE A 159 -11.10 25.23 -14.64
CA ILE A 159 -10.72 24.44 -13.46
C ILE A 159 -11.75 24.74 -12.37
N LEU A 160 -12.37 23.69 -11.85
CA LEU A 160 -13.44 23.77 -10.85
C LEU A 160 -12.93 23.45 -9.45
N ARG A 161 -11.93 22.58 -9.35
CA ARG A 161 -11.29 22.16 -8.11
C ARG A 161 -9.90 21.62 -8.39
N GLU A 162 -9.00 21.80 -7.45
CA GLU A 162 -7.69 21.14 -7.45
C GLU A 162 -7.40 20.60 -6.05
N ASP A 163 -7.03 19.32 -5.98
CA ASP A 163 -6.62 18.67 -4.74
C ASP A 163 -5.21 18.09 -4.91
N GLU A 164 -4.42 18.10 -3.83
CA GLU A 164 -3.15 17.38 -3.77
C GLU A 164 -3.30 16.16 -2.86
N ILE A 165 -2.98 14.98 -3.38
CA ILE A 165 -3.20 13.70 -2.69
C ILE A 165 -1.94 12.84 -2.80
N THR A 166 -1.49 12.34 -1.67
CA THR A 166 -0.43 11.32 -1.60
C THR A 166 -1.06 9.94 -1.57
N MET A 167 -0.70 9.06 -2.50
CA MET A 167 -1.18 7.68 -2.56
C MET A 167 -0.64 6.87 -1.39
N ASP A 168 -1.40 5.85 -0.96
CA ASP A 168 -0.91 4.96 0.09
C ASP A 168 0.33 4.19 -0.40
N PRO A 169 1.28 3.90 0.50
CA PRO A 169 2.40 3.02 0.17
C PRO A 169 1.89 1.59 -0.04
N LEU A 170 2.66 0.78 -0.76
CA LEU A 170 2.36 -0.63 -0.95
C LEU A 170 3.50 -1.49 -0.43
N ALA A 171 3.19 -2.36 0.53
CA ALA A 171 4.18 -3.25 1.13
C ALA A 171 4.74 -4.23 0.07
N PRO A 172 6.06 -4.49 0.08
CA PRO A 172 6.64 -5.51 -0.79
C PRO A 172 6.16 -6.89 -0.35
N GLN A 173 5.99 -7.77 -1.33
CA GLN A 173 5.62 -9.16 -1.07
C GLN A 173 6.87 -10.03 -1.10
N PHE A 174 7.19 -10.65 0.02
CA PHE A 174 8.31 -11.57 0.14
C PHE A 174 7.89 -12.96 -0.35
N PRO A 175 8.42 -13.44 -1.48
CA PRO A 175 8.12 -14.79 -1.95
C PRO A 175 8.77 -15.81 -1.01
N ILE A 176 8.03 -16.88 -0.68
CA ILE A 176 8.49 -17.94 0.23
C ILE A 176 9.80 -18.58 -0.26
N GLN A 177 10.02 -18.60 -1.57
CA GLN A 177 11.20 -19.18 -2.21
C GLN A 177 12.50 -18.41 -1.92
N ASP A 178 12.40 -17.14 -1.54
CA ASP A 178 13.55 -16.26 -1.26
C ASP A 178 13.70 -15.99 0.26
N ILE A 179 13.09 -16.85 1.09
CA ILE A 179 13.27 -16.85 2.55
C ILE A 179 14.39 -17.83 2.90
N ASP A 180 15.45 -17.32 3.52
CA ASP A 180 16.53 -18.14 4.06
C ASP A 180 16.38 -18.26 5.59
N ILE A 181 16.39 -19.49 6.09
CA ILE A 181 16.23 -19.79 7.52
C ILE A 181 17.47 -20.53 7.98
N THR A 182 18.25 -19.87 8.83
CA THR A 182 19.36 -20.47 9.54
C THR A 182 18.95 -20.78 10.99
N MET A 183 19.85 -21.41 11.75
CA MET A 183 19.55 -21.80 13.14
C MET A 183 19.11 -20.63 14.03
N ASN A 184 19.60 -19.41 13.75
CA ASN A 184 19.37 -18.23 14.60
C ASN A 184 18.80 -17.01 13.85
N ASN A 185 18.77 -17.02 12.51
CA ASN A 185 18.37 -15.87 11.70
C ASN A 185 17.39 -16.28 10.62
N ILE A 186 16.45 -15.38 10.31
CA ILE A 186 15.55 -15.50 9.18
C ILE A 186 15.82 -14.31 8.28
N THR A 187 16.28 -14.57 7.07
CA THR A 187 16.52 -13.53 6.08
C THR A 187 15.39 -13.52 5.05
N LEU A 188 14.72 -12.38 4.93
CA LEU A 188 13.69 -12.13 3.93
C LEU A 188 14.25 -11.25 2.83
N LYS A 189 14.09 -11.68 1.57
CA LYS A 189 14.59 -10.94 0.42
C LYS A 189 13.49 -10.70 -0.61
N VAL A 190 13.47 -9.50 -1.17
CA VAL A 190 12.53 -9.11 -2.23
C VAL A 190 13.14 -8.06 -3.14
N VAL A 191 12.82 -8.12 -4.43
CA VAL A 191 13.16 -7.05 -5.38
C VAL A 191 12.17 -5.91 -5.19
N LYS A 192 12.66 -4.70 -4.87
CA LYS A 192 11.80 -3.52 -4.74
C LYS A 192 11.18 -3.15 -6.08
N ASN A 193 9.97 -2.60 -6.04
CA ASN A 193 9.42 -1.95 -7.22
C ASN A 193 10.03 -0.55 -7.31
N GLU A 194 10.89 -0.35 -8.31
CA GLU A 194 11.61 0.90 -8.53
C GLU A 194 10.69 2.11 -8.80
N LYS A 195 9.42 1.87 -9.13
CA LYS A 195 8.42 2.93 -9.34
C LYS A 195 7.66 3.32 -8.08
N TYR A 196 7.91 2.70 -6.93
CA TYR A 196 7.21 3.06 -5.69
C TYR A 196 8.07 4.03 -4.89
N VAL A 197 7.43 5.01 -4.26
CA VAL A 197 8.10 5.95 -3.37
C VAL A 197 7.86 5.53 -1.93
N GLN A 198 8.93 5.22 -1.21
CA GLN A 198 8.91 4.68 0.15
C GLN A 198 10.11 5.23 0.91
N ASP A 199 9.91 5.61 2.17
CA ASP A 199 10.97 6.16 3.02
C ASP A 199 11.50 5.13 4.02
N SER A 200 10.59 4.37 4.65
CA SER A 200 10.93 3.30 5.57
C SER A 200 9.89 2.18 5.59
N PHE A 201 10.31 1.03 6.09
CA PHE A 201 9.53 -0.18 6.30
C PHE A 201 9.45 -0.44 7.79
N LEU A 202 8.24 -0.67 8.33
CA LEU A 202 8.09 -1.19 9.70
C LEU A 202 7.80 -2.68 9.65
N VAL A 203 8.68 -3.44 10.30
CA VAL A 203 8.61 -4.89 10.35
C VAL A 203 8.19 -5.32 11.74
N GLU A 204 7.03 -5.96 11.84
CA GLU A 204 6.58 -6.62 13.05
C GLU A 204 6.79 -8.13 12.91
N TYR A 205 7.42 -8.72 13.91
CA TYR A 205 7.61 -10.17 13.99
C TYR A 205 7.31 -10.66 15.39
N ARG A 206 6.71 -11.85 15.46
CA ARG A 206 6.40 -12.53 16.71
C ARG A 206 6.68 -14.01 16.63
N GLN A 207 7.15 -14.56 17.72
CA GLN A 207 7.17 -16.00 17.94
C GLN A 207 5.76 -16.42 18.35
N LEU A 208 5.22 -17.49 17.75
CA LEU A 208 3.89 -17.98 18.10
C LEU A 208 3.89 -18.87 19.35
N GLU A 209 4.98 -19.62 19.59
CA GLU A 209 5.07 -20.60 20.67
C GLU A 209 6.44 -20.58 21.38
N PRO A 210 6.52 -20.12 22.64
CA PRO A 210 5.52 -19.30 23.32
C PRO A 210 5.26 -17.98 22.58
N ASP A 211 4.02 -17.49 22.65
CA ASP A 211 3.65 -16.21 22.03
C ASP A 211 4.50 -15.08 22.62
N LYS A 212 5.26 -14.42 21.75
CA LYS A 212 6.18 -13.36 22.11
C LYS A 212 6.34 -12.38 20.97
N HIS A 213 5.93 -11.14 21.23
CA HIS A 213 6.16 -10.01 20.32
C HIS A 213 7.55 -9.43 20.53
N TYR A 214 8.17 -9.03 19.43
CA TYR A 214 9.46 -8.36 19.43
C TYR A 214 9.30 -6.86 19.11
N PRO A 215 10.30 -6.04 19.46
CA PRO A 215 10.29 -4.64 19.08
C PRO A 215 10.16 -4.48 17.56
N LEU A 216 9.37 -3.49 17.16
CA LEU A 216 9.20 -3.10 15.78
C LEU A 216 10.57 -2.72 15.19
N LEU A 217 10.89 -3.28 14.03
CA LEU A 217 12.12 -2.99 13.33
C LEU A 217 11.83 -1.98 12.22
N GLU A 218 12.48 -0.82 12.29
CA GLU A 218 12.42 0.20 11.25
C GLU A 218 13.60 0.01 10.29
N VAL A 219 13.29 -0.23 9.01
CA VAL A 219 14.29 -0.31 7.94
C VAL A 219 14.12 0.92 7.06
N HIS A 220 15.15 1.74 6.91
CA HIS A 220 15.11 2.86 5.97
C HIS A 220 15.33 2.37 4.55
N ASP A 221 14.57 2.93 3.59
CA ASP A 221 14.79 2.63 2.19
C ASP A 221 16.09 3.30 1.71
N ILE A 222 16.91 2.51 1.00
CA ILE A 222 18.11 2.99 0.33
C ILE A 222 17.81 2.99 -1.17
N PRO A 223 17.69 4.16 -1.83
CA PRO A 223 17.27 4.26 -3.23
C PRO A 223 18.13 3.44 -4.19
N GLU A 224 19.44 3.36 -3.97
CA GLU A 224 20.39 2.65 -4.82
C GLU A 224 20.34 1.12 -4.66
N GLN A 225 19.73 0.64 -3.57
CA GLN A 225 19.66 -0.77 -3.25
C GLN A 225 18.47 -1.40 -3.99
N LYS A 226 18.71 -2.34 -4.91
CA LYS A 226 17.63 -2.98 -5.68
C LYS A 226 16.79 -3.96 -4.86
N ASN A 227 17.42 -4.67 -3.92
CA ASN A 227 16.78 -5.71 -3.12
C ASN A 227 16.58 -5.21 -1.71
N LEU A 228 15.36 -5.28 -1.19
CA LEU A 228 15.15 -5.14 0.25
C LEU A 228 15.50 -6.48 0.92
N GLU A 229 16.33 -6.41 1.96
CA GLU A 229 16.75 -7.56 2.75
C GLU A 229 16.54 -7.24 4.23
N ILE A 230 15.85 -8.13 4.95
CA ILE A 230 15.56 -8.03 6.38
C ILE A 230 16.14 -9.29 7.03
N THR A 231 16.90 -9.15 8.12
CA THR A 231 17.53 -10.27 8.86
C THR A 231 17.26 -10.15 10.35
#